data_AF-U3TXU2-F1
#
_entry.id   AF-U3TXU2-F1
#
_cell.length_a   1.000
_cell.length_b   1.000
_cell.length_c   1.000
_cell.angle_alpha   90.00
_cell.angle_beta   90.00
_cell.angle_gamma   90.00
#
_symmetry.space_group_name_H-M   'P 1'
#
loop_
_entity.id
_entity.type
_entity.pdbx_description
1 polymer ?
#
loop_
_entity_poly.entity_id
_entity_poly.type
_entity_poly.pdbx_seq_one_letter_code
_entity_poly.pdbx_strand_id
1 'polypeptide(L)' 'MAKEGLSIILISDEVPEVWYNCDRILHFRDGTVHAEYQPDSVAQEQLAEVINA' A
#
# COMPACT_ATOMS: atom_id res chain seq x y z
N MET A 1 -13.14 -7.75 -13.43
CA MET A 1 -11.86 -7.02 -13.54
C MET A 1 -10.74 -7.69 -12.72
N ALA A 2 -10.57 -7.48 -11.41
CA ALA A 2 -9.53 -8.20 -10.64
C ALA A 2 -9.74 -9.73 -10.58
N LYS A 3 -11.01 -10.16 -10.51
CA LYS A 3 -11.40 -11.60 -10.53
C LYS A 3 -11.14 -12.32 -11.86
N GLU A 4 -10.72 -11.61 -12.91
CA GLU A 4 -10.34 -12.20 -14.20
C GLU A 4 -8.82 -12.45 -14.30
N GLY A 5 -8.08 -12.30 -13.20
CA GLY A 5 -6.63 -12.52 -13.16
C GLY A 5 -5.81 -11.32 -13.64
N LEU A 6 -6.43 -10.15 -13.75
CA LEU A 6 -5.75 -8.90 -14.09
C LEU A 6 -5.23 -8.23 -12.82
N SER A 7 -3.94 -7.91 -12.80
CA SER A 7 -3.34 -7.09 -11.74
C SER A 7 -3.72 -5.62 -11.92
N ILE A 8 -3.98 -4.93 -10.80
CA ILE A 8 -4.25 -3.48 -10.76
C ILE A 8 -3.10 -2.83 -10.00
N ILE A 9 -2.61 -1.70 -10.51
CA ILE A 9 -1.65 -0.84 -9.81
C ILE A 9 -2.41 0.41 -9.39
N LEU A 10 -2.52 0.61 -8.09
CA LEU A 10 -3.02 1.84 -7.49
C LEU A 10 -1.84 2.65 -6.97
N ILE A 11 -1.78 3.93 -7.32
CA ILE A 11 -0.79 4.88 -6.80
C ILE A 11 -1.57 5.93 -6.03
N SER A 12 -1.31 6.01 -4.73
CA SER A 12 -1.95 6.96 -3.83
C SER A 12 -0.99 7.29 -2.68
N ASP A 13 -1.08 8.52 -2.18
CA ASP A 13 -0.45 8.99 -0.95
C ASP A 13 -1.39 8.91 0.25
N GLU A 14 -2.66 8.53 0.06
CA GLU A 14 -3.63 8.32 1.13
C GLU A 14 -3.56 6.89 1.66
N VAL A 15 -3.06 6.74 2.89
CA VAL A 15 -2.96 5.44 3.58
C VAL A 15 -4.29 4.67 3.66
N PRO A 16 -5.45 5.31 3.96
CA PRO A 16 -6.72 4.59 3.92
C PRO A 16 -7.00 3.95 2.56
N GLU A 17 -6.72 4.66 1.46
CA GLU A 17 -7.05 4.18 0.12
C GLU A 17 -6.27 2.91 -0.23
N VAL A 18 -4.96 2.90 0.02
CA VAL A 18 -4.11 1.72 -0.25
C VAL A 18 -4.39 0.58 0.74
N TRP A 19 -4.74 0.88 1.98
CA TRP A 19 -5.04 -0.15 2.98
C TRP A 19 -6.33 -0.91 2.66
N TYR A 20 -7.38 -0.23 2.18
CA TYR A 20 -8.66 -0.86 1.84
C TYR A 20 -8.68 -1.56 0.47
N ASN A 21 -7.88 -1.12 -0.49
CA ASN A 21 -8.02 -1.54 -1.89
C ASN A 21 -6.88 -2.43 -2.42
N CYS A 22 -5.77 -2.55 -1.68
CA CYS A 22 -4.60 -3.30 -2.15
C CYS A 22 -4.39 -4.58 -1.36
N ASP A 23 -3.99 -5.64 -2.05
CA ASP A 23 -3.45 -6.85 -1.40
C ASP A 23 -1.99 -6.64 -0.93
N ARG A 24 -1.31 -5.63 -1.51
CA ARG A 24 0.11 -5.35 -1.30
C ARG A 24 0.43 -3.88 -1.53
N ILE A 25 1.24 -3.29 -0.65
CA ILE A 25 1.59 -1.86 -0.68
C ILE A 25 3.10 -1.72 -0.78
N LEU A 26 3.58 -0.94 -1.76
CA LEU A 26 4.99 -0.59 -1.91
C LEU A 26 5.16 0.89 -1.54
N HIS A 27 5.90 1.17 -0.47
CA HIS A 27 6.23 2.53 -0.09
C HIS A 27 7.44 2.99 -0.90
N PHE A 28 7.21 3.93 -1.81
CA PHE A 28 8.27 4.59 -2.58
C PHE A 28 8.75 5.86 -1.87
N ARG A 29 10.07 5.98 -1.71
CA ARG A 29 10.74 7.17 -1.15
C ARG A 29 12.10 7.35 -1.82
N ASP A 30 12.49 8.59 -2.09
CA ASP A 30 13.78 8.94 -2.71
C ASP A 30 14.10 8.17 -4.00
N GLY A 31 13.07 7.92 -4.82
CA GLY A 31 13.20 7.22 -6.11
C GLY A 31 13.38 5.71 -6.01
N THR A 32 13.25 5.10 -4.82
CA THR A 32 13.35 3.65 -4.62
C THR A 32 12.16 3.10 -3.82
N VAL A 33 11.92 1.79 -3.94
CA VAL A 33 11.06 1.07 -2.99
C VAL A 33 11.78 1.01 -1.66
N HIS A 34 11.22 1.65 -0.65
CA HIS A 34 11.75 1.68 0.70
C HIS A 34 11.28 0.46 1.52
N ALA A 35 10.01 0.09 1.37
CA ALA A 35 9.40 -1.01 2.11
C ALA A 35 8.17 -1.60 1.38
N GLU A 36 7.79 -2.81 1.79
CA GLU A 36 6.60 -3.52 1.34
C GLU A 36 5.73 -3.91 2.55
N TYR A 37 4.41 -3.77 2.40
CA TYR A 37 3.44 -4.11 3.42
C TYR A 37 2.28 -4.92 2.84
N GLN A 38 1.71 -5.80 3.67
CA GLN A 38 0.48 -6.52 3.37
C GLN A 38 -0.61 -6.03 4.35
N PRO A 39 -1.72 -5.45 3.86
CA PRO A 39 -2.77 -4.89 4.72
C PRO A 39 -3.41 -5.89 5.69
N ASP A 40 -3.34 -7.19 5.40
CA ASP A 40 -3.79 -8.28 6.29
C ASP A 40 -2.88 -8.50 7.51
N SER A 41 -1.66 -7.94 7.48
CA SER A 41 -0.59 -8.19 8.44
C SER A 41 -0.14 -6.93 9.19
N VAL A 42 -0.67 -5.75 8.83
CA VAL A 42 -0.32 -4.46 9.45
C VAL A 42 -1.57 -3.65 9.77
N ALA A 43 -1.61 -3.07 10.98
CA ALA A 43 -2.69 -2.15 11.33
C ALA A 43 -2.59 -0.86 10.52
N GLN A 44 -3.74 -0.28 10.16
CA GLN A 44 -3.79 0.93 9.34
C GLN A 44 -3.05 2.10 10.01
N GLU A 45 -3.17 2.24 11.33
CA GLU A 45 -2.52 3.30 12.11
C GLU A 45 -1.00 3.18 12.06
N GLN A 46 -0.48 1.96 12.20
CA GLN A 46 0.97 1.69 12.13
C GLN A 46 1.53 2.03 10.75
N LEU A 47 0.79 1.69 9.70
CA LEU A 47 1.17 2.03 8.33
C LEU A 47 1.19 3.56 8.13
N ALA A 48 0.22 4.28 8.69
CA ALA A 48 0.17 5.73 8.62
C ALA A 48 1.33 6.42 9.35
N GLU A 49 1.75 5.90 10.50
CA GLU A 49 2.93 6.41 11.22
C GLU A 49 4.20 6.28 10.37
N VAL A 50 4.41 5.16 9.69
CA VAL A 50 5.63 4.92 8.90
C VAL A 50 5.65 5.69 7.59
N ILE A 51 4.49 5.86 6.94
CA ILE A 51 4.40 6.60 5.67
C ILE A 51 4.54 8.11 5.88
N ASN A 52 3.99 8.65 6.97
CA ASN A 52 3.99 10.09 7.24
C ASN A 52 5.21 10.58 8.04
N ALA A 53 6.18 9.70 8.33
CA ALA A 53 7.43 10.01 9.03
C ALA A 53 8.55 10.50 8.09
#